data_AF-D1JB81-F1
#
_entry.id   AF-D1JB81-F1
#
_cell.length_a   1.000
_cell.length_b   1.000
_cell.length_c   1.000
_cell.angle_alpha   90.00
_cell.angle_beta   90.00
_cell.angle_gamma   90.00
#
_symmetry.space_group_name_H-M   'P 1'
#
loop_
_entity.id
_entity.type
_entity.pdbx_description
1 polymer ?
#
loop_
_entity_poly.entity_id
_entity_poly.type
_entity_poly.pdbx_seq_one_letter_code
_entity_poly.pdbx_strand_id
1 'polypeptide(L)'
;MNTKRMVGIVAVAIAMLLVITSASPVMAQDVSAAVEKIDKNMDELKEAAEVIHEETKVIIHGVEGMPDEMKATAKTVHLSSHALKHLEVYMESYIGKLDTYKAEPEKNKAKMLVTVGKIEALRKLYQDTIDAGDFVTTMRLPVTGKSPHDLIHLLIENPDVQASPEAISAAGDVHTALHDLDDAAKSMRLNLEELEVAIEELEESTSAAAPTPAPKAPGFEAVFAIAGILAVVYMVLKRNR
;
A
#
# COMPACT_ATOMS: atom_id res chain seq x y z
N MET A 1 -63.95 21.45 -10.72
CA MET A 1 -62.54 21.58 -10.25
C MET A 1 -61.65 21.82 -11.46
N ASN A 2 -60.81 22.84 -11.39
CA ASN A 2 -60.11 23.42 -12.54
C ASN A 2 -58.75 22.72 -12.78
N THR A 3 -58.60 22.02 -13.90
CA THR A 3 -57.47 21.13 -14.25
C THR A 3 -56.11 21.82 -14.29
N LYS A 4 -56.06 23.16 -14.36
CA LYS A 4 -54.83 23.95 -14.32
C LYS A 4 -54.19 24.04 -12.92
N ARG A 5 -54.92 23.78 -11.83
CA ARG A 5 -54.37 23.77 -10.46
C ARG A 5 -53.72 22.44 -10.06
N MET A 6 -53.98 21.35 -10.79
CA MET A 6 -53.38 20.04 -10.52
C MET A 6 -51.97 19.87 -11.09
N VAL A 7 -51.63 20.61 -12.16
CA VAL A 7 -50.31 20.51 -12.80
C VAL A 7 -49.21 21.22 -12.01
N GLY A 8 -49.56 22.27 -11.24
CA GLY A 8 -48.60 23.03 -10.43
C GLY A 8 -48.13 22.32 -9.15
N ILE A 9 -48.92 21.39 -8.60
CA ILE A 9 -48.58 20.68 -7.35
C ILE A 9 -47.76 19.41 -7.65
N VAL A 10 -47.98 18.79 -8.82
CA VAL A 10 -47.24 17.58 -9.22
C VAL A 10 -45.80 17.91 -9.65
N ALA A 11 -45.55 19.09 -10.23
CA ALA A 11 -44.20 19.52 -10.61
C ALA A 11 -43.28 19.86 -9.42
N VAL A 12 -43.84 20.39 -8.32
CA VAL A 12 -43.07 20.72 -7.10
C VAL A 12 -42.74 19.46 -6.29
N ALA A 13 -43.63 18.47 -6.29
CA ALA A 13 -43.37 17.19 -5.63
C ALA A 13 -42.28 16.36 -6.33
N ILE A 14 -42.17 16.43 -7.66
CA ILE A 14 -41.11 15.74 -8.41
C ILE A 14 -39.76 16.48 -8.29
N ALA A 15 -39.77 17.81 -8.16
CA ALA A 15 -38.55 18.58 -7.90
C ALA A 15 -38.03 18.44 -6.45
N MET A 16 -38.91 18.22 -5.46
CA MET A 16 -38.50 17.93 -4.08
C MET A 16 -38.10 16.46 -3.84
N LEU A 17 -38.48 15.52 -4.73
CA LEU A 17 -38.02 14.13 -4.66
C LEU A 17 -36.60 13.93 -5.27
N LEU A 18 -36.06 14.96 -5.93
CA LEU A 18 -34.76 14.95 -6.61
C LEU A 18 -33.68 15.73 -5.86
N VAL A 19 -33.96 16.09 -4.61
CA VAL A 19 -32.95 16.54 -3.65
C VAL A 19 -32.79 15.45 -2.59
N ILE A 20 -32.48 14.23 -3.05
CA ILE A 20 -31.62 13.37 -2.24
C ILE A 20 -30.26 14.06 -2.35
N THR A 21 -29.99 14.97 -1.41
CA THR A 21 -28.64 15.45 -1.19
C THR A 21 -27.76 14.22 -1.09
N SER A 22 -26.92 14.03 -2.11
CA SER A 22 -25.85 13.05 -2.17
C SER A 22 -24.78 13.41 -1.13
N ALA A 23 -25.17 13.44 0.14
CA ALA A 23 -24.24 13.27 1.22
C ALA A 23 -23.88 11.79 1.16
N SER A 24 -22.72 11.47 0.59
CA SER A 24 -22.13 10.15 0.77
C SER A 24 -22.22 9.82 2.27
N PRO A 25 -22.60 8.58 2.65
CA PRO A 25 -22.66 8.22 4.06
C PRO A 25 -21.29 8.53 4.71
N VAL A 26 -21.29 9.00 5.96
CA VAL A 26 -20.08 9.39 6.69
C VAL A 26 -18.97 8.33 6.57
N MET A 27 -19.36 7.05 6.63
CA MET A 27 -18.45 5.90 6.47
C MET A 27 -17.75 5.83 5.10
N ALA A 28 -18.44 6.19 4.01
CA ALA A 28 -17.83 6.23 2.68
C ALA A 28 -16.86 7.41 2.53
N GLN A 29 -17.08 8.50 3.29
CA GLN A 29 -16.14 9.62 3.35
C GLN A 29 -14.86 9.24 4.11
N ASP A 30 -14.98 8.46 5.19
CA ASP A 30 -13.84 7.96 5.96
C ASP A 30 -12.96 7.03 5.13
N VAL A 31 -13.57 6.14 4.34
CA VAL A 31 -12.87 5.29 3.37
C VAL A 31 -12.09 6.14 2.34
N SER A 32 -12.73 7.17 1.76
CA SER A 32 -12.05 7.99 0.75
C SER A 32 -10.86 8.76 1.33
N ALA A 33 -11.05 9.35 2.51
CA ALA A 33 -10.00 10.10 3.19
C ALA A 33 -8.81 9.20 3.56
N ALA A 34 -9.04 7.99 4.07
CA ALA A 34 -7.97 7.06 4.39
C ALA A 34 -7.18 6.63 3.15
N VAL A 35 -7.84 6.36 2.02
CA VAL A 35 -7.16 6.05 0.74
C VAL A 35 -6.29 7.22 0.27
N GLU A 36 -6.76 8.46 0.38
CA GLU A 36 -5.98 9.65 0.01
C GLU A 36 -4.74 9.85 0.90
N LYS A 37 -4.84 9.55 2.20
CA LYS A 37 -3.67 9.58 3.10
C LYS A 37 -2.65 8.49 2.73
N ILE A 38 -3.10 7.28 2.39
CA ILE A 38 -2.22 6.19 1.95
C ILE A 38 -1.49 6.58 0.66
N ASP A 39 -2.19 7.20 -0.29
CA ASP A 39 -1.61 7.71 -1.53
C ASP A 39 -0.52 8.76 -1.24
N LYS A 40 -0.80 9.72 -0.34
CA LYS A 40 0.21 10.70 0.11
C LYS A 40 1.44 10.03 0.73
N ASN A 41 1.26 9.04 1.59
CA ASN A 41 2.40 8.33 2.19
C ASN A 41 3.21 7.56 1.13
N MET A 42 2.59 7.09 0.05
CA MET A 42 3.31 6.46 -1.06
C MET A 42 4.22 7.47 -1.78
N ASP A 43 3.75 8.69 -2.00
CA ASP A 43 4.59 9.74 -2.59
C ASP A 43 5.75 10.13 -1.67
N GLU A 44 5.54 10.20 -0.35
CA GLU A 44 6.60 10.44 0.63
C GLU A 44 7.66 9.32 0.61
N LEU A 45 7.24 8.04 0.53
CA LEU A 45 8.16 6.90 0.41
C LEU A 45 9.01 6.96 -0.87
N LYS A 46 8.42 7.38 -1.99
CA LYS A 46 9.11 7.53 -3.29
C LYS A 46 10.12 8.67 -3.26
N GLU A 47 9.73 9.81 -2.70
CA GLU A 47 10.62 10.97 -2.57
C GLU A 47 11.85 10.61 -1.75
N ALA A 48 11.66 9.98 -0.59
CA ALA A 48 12.77 9.51 0.25
C ALA A 48 13.65 8.49 -0.48
N ALA A 49 13.07 7.51 -1.18
CA ALA A 49 13.84 6.52 -1.94
C ALA A 49 14.64 7.15 -3.10
N GLU A 50 14.11 8.19 -3.74
CA GLU A 50 14.84 8.95 -4.77
C GLU A 50 16.03 9.70 -4.19
N VAL A 51 15.87 10.36 -3.03
CA VAL A 51 16.98 11.02 -2.33
C VAL A 51 18.06 10.00 -1.98
N ILE A 52 17.69 8.84 -1.41
CA ILE A 52 18.65 7.76 -1.13
C ILE A 52 19.38 7.34 -2.42
N HIS A 53 18.65 7.19 -3.53
CA HIS A 53 19.23 6.79 -4.81
C HIS A 53 20.23 7.80 -5.37
N GLU A 54 19.91 9.08 -5.40
CA GLU A 54 20.76 10.11 -6.00
C GLU A 54 21.93 10.50 -5.08
N GLU A 55 21.69 10.74 -3.79
CA GLU A 55 22.73 11.22 -2.88
C GLU A 55 23.80 10.16 -2.59
N THR A 56 23.43 8.88 -2.57
CA THR A 56 24.44 7.81 -2.48
C THR A 56 25.39 7.79 -3.69
N LYS A 57 24.97 8.24 -4.89
CA LYS A 57 25.88 8.33 -6.05
C LYS A 57 26.96 9.38 -5.85
N VAL A 58 26.68 10.46 -5.11
CA VAL A 58 27.67 11.50 -4.77
C VAL A 58 28.84 10.87 -4.02
N ILE A 59 28.56 10.02 -3.02
CA ILE A 59 29.60 9.33 -2.26
C ILE A 59 30.35 8.30 -3.12
N ILE A 60 29.64 7.56 -3.98
CA ILE A 60 30.24 6.49 -4.80
C ILE A 60 31.13 7.05 -5.92
N HIS A 61 30.68 8.12 -6.58
CA HIS A 61 31.23 8.60 -7.84
C HIS A 61 31.65 10.08 -7.83
N GLY A 62 31.05 10.91 -6.98
CA GLY A 62 31.24 12.36 -6.96
C GLY A 62 32.48 12.83 -6.18
N VAL A 63 32.93 12.06 -5.19
CA VAL A 63 34.05 12.46 -4.31
C VAL A 63 35.35 11.77 -4.71
N GLU A 64 36.30 12.54 -5.23
CA GLU A 64 37.62 12.04 -5.61
C GLU A 64 38.38 11.54 -4.38
N GLY A 65 39.08 10.41 -4.52
CA GLY A 65 39.87 9.83 -3.43
C GLY A 65 39.05 9.13 -2.34
N MET A 66 37.72 9.11 -2.42
CA MET A 66 36.87 8.39 -1.46
C MET A 66 37.27 6.91 -1.38
N PRO A 67 37.55 6.35 -0.18
CA PRO A 67 37.97 4.98 -0.01
C PRO A 67 36.98 3.96 -0.57
N ASP A 68 37.50 2.86 -1.12
CA ASP A 68 36.67 1.81 -1.73
C ASP A 68 35.69 1.18 -0.73
N GLU A 69 36.07 1.10 0.55
CA GLU A 69 35.18 0.63 1.61
C GLU A 69 33.96 1.55 1.77
N MET A 70 34.16 2.88 1.78
CA MET A 70 33.05 3.84 1.89
C MET A 70 32.19 3.84 0.63
N LYS A 71 32.80 3.69 -0.54
CA LYS A 71 32.06 3.49 -1.80
C LYS A 71 31.23 2.21 -1.76
N ALA A 72 31.74 1.12 -1.22
CA ALA A 72 31.01 -0.15 -1.09
C ALA A 72 29.84 -0.03 -0.10
N THR A 73 30.04 0.66 1.03
CA THR A 73 29.00 0.96 2.01
C THR A 73 27.89 1.81 1.38
N ALA A 74 28.23 2.93 0.74
CA ALA A 74 27.26 3.78 0.03
C ALA A 74 26.57 3.03 -1.11
N LYS A 75 27.29 2.19 -1.84
CA LYS A 75 26.72 1.34 -2.91
C LYS A 75 25.71 0.33 -2.38
N THR A 76 25.89 -0.18 -1.16
CA THR A 76 24.92 -1.09 -0.54
C THR A 76 23.60 -0.37 -0.24
N VAL A 77 23.67 0.83 0.32
CA VAL A 77 22.50 1.70 0.55
C VAL A 77 21.86 2.08 -0.79
N HIS A 78 22.66 2.48 -1.77
CA HIS A 78 22.21 2.80 -3.14
C HIS A 78 21.43 1.64 -3.77
N LEU A 79 21.98 0.42 -3.77
CA LEU A 79 21.33 -0.74 -4.37
C LEU A 79 20.03 -1.13 -3.65
N SER A 80 19.92 -0.82 -2.36
CA SER A 80 18.67 -1.02 -1.63
C SER A 80 17.56 -0.09 -2.16
N SER A 81 17.88 1.14 -2.56
CA SER A 81 16.90 2.04 -3.19
C SER A 81 16.35 1.52 -4.53
N HIS A 82 17.11 0.73 -5.28
CA HIS A 82 16.58 0.05 -6.49
C HIS A 82 15.54 -1.00 -6.14
N ALA A 83 15.74 -1.74 -5.05
CA ALA A 83 14.75 -2.69 -4.56
C ALA A 83 13.46 -1.96 -4.11
N LEU A 84 13.60 -0.84 -3.42
CA LEU A 84 12.48 0.03 -3.03
C LEU A 84 11.68 0.47 -4.27
N LYS A 85 12.34 1.01 -5.31
CA LYS A 85 11.71 1.39 -6.58
C LYS A 85 10.92 0.26 -7.25
N HIS A 86 11.38 -0.98 -7.13
CA HIS A 86 10.60 -2.12 -7.62
C HIS A 86 9.33 -2.39 -6.80
N LEU A 87 9.38 -2.20 -5.48
CA LEU A 87 8.22 -2.33 -4.61
C LEU A 87 7.19 -1.22 -4.85
N GLU A 88 7.65 0.02 -5.09
CA GLU A 88 6.80 1.19 -5.41
C GLU A 88 5.82 0.88 -6.55
N VAL A 89 6.30 0.28 -7.64
CA VAL A 89 5.47 -0.08 -8.80
C VAL A 89 4.28 -0.97 -8.41
N TYR A 90 4.51 -1.94 -7.52
CA TYR A 90 3.43 -2.82 -7.06
C TYR A 90 2.48 -2.11 -6.10
N MET A 91 3.02 -1.31 -5.18
CA MET A 91 2.24 -0.54 -4.21
C MET A 91 1.33 0.46 -4.92
N GLU A 92 1.85 1.26 -5.87
CA GLU A 92 1.07 2.19 -6.70
C GLU A 92 -0.06 1.48 -7.45
N SER A 93 0.20 0.31 -8.04
CA SER A 93 -0.85 -0.44 -8.73
C SER A 93 -1.98 -0.89 -7.78
N TYR A 94 -1.67 -1.19 -6.52
CA TYR A 94 -2.67 -1.56 -5.52
C TYR A 94 -3.40 -0.35 -4.95
N ILE A 95 -2.70 0.77 -4.74
CA ILE A 95 -3.31 2.04 -4.33
C ILE A 95 -4.27 2.53 -5.42
N GLY A 96 -3.90 2.47 -6.70
CA GLY A 96 -4.81 2.80 -7.81
C GLY A 96 -6.05 1.89 -7.88
N LYS A 97 -5.96 0.63 -7.42
CA LYS A 97 -7.13 -0.25 -7.25
C LYS A 97 -8.00 0.20 -6.08
N LEU A 98 -7.40 0.59 -4.94
CA LEU A 98 -8.17 1.17 -3.83
C LEU A 98 -8.89 2.45 -4.28
N ASP A 99 -8.21 3.32 -5.03
CA ASP A 99 -8.81 4.54 -5.57
C ASP A 99 -10.00 4.25 -6.49
N THR A 100 -9.91 3.19 -7.30
CA THR A 100 -11.04 2.73 -8.11
C THR A 100 -12.18 2.16 -7.25
N TYR A 101 -11.86 1.35 -6.23
CA TYR A 101 -12.85 0.65 -5.43
C TYR A 101 -13.60 1.58 -4.45
N LYS A 102 -12.96 2.65 -3.98
CA LYS A 102 -13.53 3.60 -3.01
C LYS A 102 -14.77 4.34 -3.55
N ALA A 103 -14.99 4.34 -4.87
CA ALA A 103 -16.18 4.92 -5.49
C ALA A 103 -17.48 4.17 -5.14
N GLU A 104 -17.40 2.86 -4.91
CA GLU A 104 -18.54 2.02 -4.50
C GLU A 104 -18.08 1.05 -3.39
N PRO A 105 -17.78 1.57 -2.18
CA PRO A 105 -17.03 0.83 -1.17
C PRO A 105 -17.82 -0.36 -0.62
N GLU A 106 -19.14 -0.24 -0.44
CA GLU A 106 -20.02 -1.33 -0.02
C GLU A 106 -19.98 -2.54 -0.98
N LYS A 107 -20.00 -2.27 -2.30
CA LYS A 107 -19.93 -3.33 -3.33
C LYS A 107 -18.54 -3.93 -3.46
N ASN A 108 -17.51 -3.18 -3.08
CA ASN A 108 -16.11 -3.58 -3.25
C ASN A 108 -15.42 -3.98 -1.93
N LYS A 109 -16.13 -4.04 -0.80
CA LYS A 109 -15.62 -4.37 0.55
C LYS A 109 -14.54 -5.46 0.55
N ALA A 110 -14.87 -6.65 0.05
CA ALA A 110 -13.93 -7.77 0.02
C ALA A 110 -12.68 -7.50 -0.85
N LYS A 111 -12.83 -6.80 -1.99
CA LYS A 111 -11.68 -6.45 -2.84
C LYS A 111 -10.80 -5.40 -2.17
N MET A 112 -11.40 -4.47 -1.44
CA MET A 112 -10.67 -3.44 -0.69
C MET A 112 -9.85 -4.08 0.43
N LEU A 113 -10.44 -4.93 1.28
CA LEU A 113 -9.72 -5.65 2.34
C LEU A 113 -8.53 -6.46 1.80
N VAL A 114 -8.73 -7.21 0.70
CA VAL A 114 -7.64 -7.95 0.05
C VAL A 114 -6.55 -7.02 -0.47
N THR A 115 -6.91 -5.83 -0.94
CA THR A 115 -5.94 -4.85 -1.47
C THR A 115 -5.18 -4.17 -0.33
N VAL A 116 -5.84 -3.82 0.77
CA VAL A 116 -5.22 -3.30 2.01
C VAL A 116 -4.16 -4.28 2.52
N GLY A 117 -4.49 -5.55 2.69
CA GLY A 117 -3.52 -6.55 3.15
C GLY A 117 -2.32 -6.74 2.22
N LYS A 118 -2.49 -6.53 0.90
CA LYS A 118 -1.37 -6.56 -0.06
C LYS A 118 -0.48 -5.34 0.05
N ILE A 119 -1.05 -4.15 0.25
CA ILE A 119 -0.26 -2.94 0.47
C ILE A 119 0.49 -3.05 1.79
N GLU A 120 -0.13 -3.54 2.86
CA GLU A 120 0.55 -3.73 4.16
C GLU A 120 1.73 -4.70 4.06
N ALA A 121 1.57 -5.82 3.35
CA ALA A 121 2.67 -6.75 3.12
C ALA A 121 3.85 -6.12 2.35
N LEU A 122 3.55 -5.30 1.34
CA LEU A 122 4.58 -4.60 0.56
C LEU A 122 5.23 -3.48 1.37
N ARG A 123 4.46 -2.67 2.10
CA ARG A 123 4.94 -1.64 3.02
C ARG A 123 5.87 -2.23 4.07
N LYS A 124 5.51 -3.39 4.63
CA LYS A 124 6.39 -4.10 5.56
C LYS A 124 7.71 -4.51 4.90
N LEU A 125 7.66 -5.09 3.70
CA LEU A 125 8.87 -5.45 2.96
C LEU A 125 9.72 -4.22 2.60
N TYR A 126 9.07 -3.09 2.32
CA TYR A 126 9.72 -1.79 2.07
C TYR A 126 10.53 -1.35 3.29
N GLN A 127 9.94 -1.41 4.48
CA GLN A 127 10.62 -1.09 5.75
C GLN A 127 11.71 -2.11 6.07
N ASP A 128 11.43 -3.42 5.93
CA ASP A 128 12.43 -4.47 6.20
C ASP A 128 13.63 -4.36 5.25
N THR A 129 13.46 -3.79 4.04
CA THR A 129 14.56 -3.54 3.10
C THR A 129 15.59 -2.55 3.67
N ILE A 130 15.16 -1.58 4.47
CA ILE A 130 16.06 -0.57 5.07
C ILE A 130 16.54 -0.92 6.48
N ASP A 131 15.75 -1.69 7.23
CA ASP A 131 16.01 -1.95 8.65
C ASP A 131 16.62 -3.34 8.92
N ALA A 132 16.51 -4.29 7.97
CA ALA A 132 17.01 -5.65 8.17
C ALA A 132 18.33 -5.91 7.41
N GLY A 133 19.39 -6.26 8.14
CA GLY A 133 20.65 -6.73 7.54
C GLY A 133 20.52 -8.06 6.79
N ASP A 134 19.47 -8.83 7.05
CA ASP A 134 19.16 -10.07 6.34
C ASP A 134 18.80 -9.81 4.88
N PHE A 135 18.14 -8.69 4.56
CA PHE A 135 17.87 -8.29 3.18
C PHE A 135 19.18 -8.15 2.40
N VAL A 136 20.11 -7.37 2.95
CA VAL A 136 21.42 -7.08 2.36
C VAL A 136 22.22 -8.36 2.13
N THR A 137 22.19 -9.27 3.11
CA THR A 137 22.83 -10.58 3.05
C THR A 137 22.20 -11.47 1.98
N THR A 138 20.87 -11.54 1.94
CA THR A 138 20.10 -12.35 0.98
C THR A 138 20.33 -11.89 -0.45
N MET A 139 20.36 -10.57 -0.66
CA MET A 139 20.60 -9.94 -1.97
C MET A 139 22.09 -9.92 -2.36
N ARG A 140 22.98 -10.40 -1.48
CA ARG A 140 24.44 -10.45 -1.70
C ARG A 140 25.01 -9.08 -2.07
N LEU A 141 24.55 -8.04 -1.38
CA LEU A 141 25.04 -6.68 -1.58
C LEU A 141 26.47 -6.52 -1.06
N PRO A 142 27.20 -5.45 -1.46
CA PRO A 142 28.63 -5.31 -1.20
C PRO A 142 29.04 -5.39 0.28
N VAL A 143 28.26 -4.84 1.21
CA VAL A 143 28.54 -4.86 2.65
C VAL A 143 27.41 -5.57 3.38
N THR A 144 27.65 -6.79 3.86
CA THR A 144 26.62 -7.64 4.49
C THR A 144 26.61 -7.56 6.02
N GLY A 145 25.53 -8.05 6.65
CA GLY A 145 25.43 -8.18 8.11
C GLY A 145 25.04 -6.91 8.86
N LYS A 146 24.72 -5.83 8.12
CA LYS A 146 24.18 -4.56 8.62
C LYS A 146 23.05 -4.11 7.71
N SER A 147 22.05 -3.44 8.28
CA SER A 147 20.96 -2.86 7.50
C SER A 147 21.43 -1.62 6.75
N PRO A 148 20.75 -1.20 5.66
CA PRO A 148 21.03 0.09 5.03
C PRO A 148 21.00 1.28 6.00
N HIS A 149 20.10 1.25 6.99
CA HIS A 149 20.05 2.24 8.06
C HIS A 149 21.32 2.24 8.94
N ASP A 150 21.80 1.08 9.37
CA ASP A 150 23.07 1.00 10.12
C ASP A 150 24.26 1.47 9.28
N LEU A 151 24.24 1.17 7.98
CA LEU A 151 25.31 1.53 7.05
C LEU A 151 25.40 3.05 6.83
N ILE A 152 24.28 3.78 6.83
CA ILE A 152 24.35 5.23 6.72
C ILE A 152 24.96 5.88 7.96
N HIS A 153 24.69 5.34 9.15
CA HIS A 153 25.34 5.83 10.38
C HIS A 153 26.84 5.63 10.32
N LEU A 154 27.31 4.48 9.82
CA LEU A 154 28.73 4.23 9.59
C LEU A 154 29.37 5.21 8.62
N LEU A 155 28.65 5.61 7.56
CA LEU A 155 29.15 6.62 6.62
C LEU A 155 29.29 7.99 7.30
N ILE A 156 28.27 8.45 8.02
CA ILE A 156 28.29 9.76 8.69
C ILE A 156 29.41 9.86 9.74
N GLU A 157 29.68 8.77 10.45
CA GLU A 157 30.72 8.72 11.48
C GLU A 157 32.13 8.52 10.91
N ASN A 158 32.27 8.18 9.63
CA ASN A 158 33.56 7.87 9.03
C ASN A 158 34.41 9.14 8.81
N PRO A 159 35.68 9.17 9.26
CA PRO A 159 36.55 10.34 9.10
C PRO A 159 36.77 10.80 7.66
N ASP A 160 36.85 9.89 6.70
CA ASP A 160 37.06 10.23 5.28
C ASP A 160 35.80 10.87 4.67
N VAL A 161 34.62 10.45 5.11
CA VAL A 161 33.34 11.08 4.75
C VAL A 161 33.24 12.46 5.41
N GLN A 162 33.54 12.58 6.70
CA GLN A 162 33.51 13.87 7.43
C GLN A 162 34.50 14.90 6.89
N ALA A 163 35.63 14.45 6.34
CA ALA A 163 36.64 15.33 5.75
C ALA A 163 36.20 15.94 4.40
N SER A 164 35.18 15.38 3.75
CA SER A 164 34.63 15.88 2.48
C SER A 164 33.28 16.58 2.72
N PRO A 165 33.18 17.91 2.50
CA PRO A 165 31.91 18.63 2.64
C PRO A 165 30.79 18.06 1.78
N GLU A 166 31.13 17.59 0.58
CA GLU A 166 30.20 16.98 -0.37
C GLU A 166 29.72 15.61 0.14
N ALA A 167 30.64 14.77 0.63
CA ALA A 167 30.30 13.45 1.12
C ALA A 167 29.44 13.50 2.39
N ILE A 168 29.79 14.38 3.35
CA ILE A 168 29.04 14.49 4.60
C ILE A 168 27.65 15.09 4.40
N SER A 169 27.51 16.04 3.47
CA SER A 169 26.19 16.57 3.09
C SER A 169 25.32 15.46 2.52
N ALA A 170 25.82 14.75 1.50
CA ALA A 170 25.09 13.65 0.87
C ALA A 170 24.74 12.55 1.87
N ALA A 171 25.67 12.18 2.76
CA ALA A 171 25.40 11.19 3.80
C ALA A 171 24.32 11.67 4.79
N GLY A 172 24.32 12.95 5.15
CA GLY A 172 23.29 13.57 5.99
C GLY A 172 21.92 13.58 5.34
N ASP A 173 21.85 13.87 4.04
CA ASP A 173 20.61 13.85 3.26
C ASP A 173 20.04 12.43 3.16
N VAL A 174 20.89 11.43 2.89
CA VAL A 174 20.48 10.01 2.89
C VAL A 174 19.98 9.55 4.27
N HIS A 175 20.64 9.98 5.34
CA HIS A 175 20.20 9.65 6.71
C HIS A 175 18.84 10.25 7.04
N THR A 176 18.63 11.51 6.67
CA THR A 176 17.33 12.17 6.83
C THR A 176 16.25 11.44 6.03
N ALA A 177 16.53 11.11 4.77
CA ALA A 177 15.61 10.36 3.92
C ALA A 177 15.25 8.97 4.48
N LEU A 178 16.19 8.28 5.13
CA LEU A 178 15.89 6.99 5.79
C LEU A 178 14.93 7.15 6.98
N HIS A 179 15.02 8.23 7.75
CA HIS A 179 14.03 8.53 8.79
C HIS A 179 12.68 8.94 8.20
N ASP A 180 12.68 9.79 7.16
CA ASP A 180 11.45 10.18 6.47
C ASP A 180 10.72 8.96 5.88
N LEU A 181 11.47 8.00 5.36
CA LEU A 181 10.94 6.72 4.88
C LEU A 181 10.31 5.91 6.01
N ASP A 182 10.97 5.78 7.17
CA ASP A 182 10.44 5.05 8.33
C ASP A 182 9.16 5.72 8.88
N ASP A 183 9.13 7.06 8.94
CA ASP A 183 7.96 7.82 9.36
C ASP A 183 6.79 7.69 8.37
N ALA A 184 7.06 7.77 7.08
CA ALA A 184 6.05 7.56 6.02
C ALA A 184 5.52 6.11 6.04
N ALA A 185 6.39 5.12 6.23
CA ALA A 185 5.99 3.71 6.36
C ALA A 185 5.11 3.48 7.60
N LYS A 186 5.49 4.06 8.76
CA LYS A 186 4.66 3.98 9.98
C LYS A 186 3.31 4.67 9.79
N SER A 187 3.29 5.83 9.16
CA SER A 187 2.07 6.57 8.86
C SER A 187 1.16 5.78 7.92
N MET A 188 1.73 5.17 6.87
CA MET A 188 0.98 4.31 5.95
C MET A 188 0.35 3.12 6.68
N ARG A 189 1.09 2.46 7.59
CA ARG A 189 0.54 1.36 8.40
C ARG A 189 -0.70 1.82 9.18
N LEU A 190 -0.61 2.96 9.86
CA LEU A 190 -1.74 3.50 10.63
C LEU A 190 -2.93 3.82 9.74
N ASN A 191 -2.69 4.43 8.57
CA ASN A 191 -3.77 4.74 7.62
C ASN A 191 -4.38 3.48 6.98
N LEU A 192 -3.61 2.40 6.81
CA LEU A 192 -4.12 1.09 6.38
C LEU A 192 -5.01 0.46 7.45
N GLU A 193 -4.63 0.56 8.74
CA GLU A 193 -5.44 0.12 9.87
C GLU A 193 -6.74 0.94 9.98
N GLU A 194 -6.67 2.27 9.84
CA GLU A 194 -7.85 3.14 9.77
C GLU A 194 -8.78 2.75 8.62
N LEU A 195 -8.22 2.48 7.44
CA LEU A 195 -8.99 2.05 6.28
C LEU A 195 -9.65 0.69 6.49
N GLU A 196 -8.95 -0.27 7.10
CA GLU A 196 -9.52 -1.59 7.42
C GLU A 196 -10.72 -1.46 8.35
N VAL A 197 -10.60 -0.68 9.43
CA VAL A 197 -11.72 -0.39 10.34
C VAL A 197 -12.88 0.28 9.61
N ALA A 198 -12.61 1.32 8.82
CA ALA A 198 -13.65 2.02 8.06
C ALA A 198 -14.38 1.09 7.08
N ILE A 199 -13.68 0.14 6.46
CA ILE A 199 -14.27 -0.87 5.57
C ILE A 199 -15.12 -1.88 6.36
N GLU A 200 -14.66 -2.32 7.52
CA GLU A 200 -15.38 -3.28 8.37
C GLU A 200 -16.72 -2.71 8.84
N GLU A 201 -16.74 -1.44 9.22
CA GLU A 201 -17.93 -0.72 9.69
C GLU A 201 -18.90 -0.32 8.57
N LEU A 202 -18.55 -0.55 7.29
CA LEU A 202 -19.53 -0.44 6.19
C LEU A 202 -20.67 -1.43 6.42
N GLU A 203 -21.87 -0.90 6.63
CA GLU A 203 -23.10 -1.70 6.60
C GLU A 203 -23.23 -2.35 5.22
N GLU A 204 -23.57 -3.65 5.19
CA GLU A 204 -23.99 -4.25 3.93
C GLU A 204 -25.25 -3.52 3.47
N SER A 205 -25.22 -2.98 2.25
CA SER A 205 -26.40 -2.40 1.64
C SER A 205 -27.53 -3.42 1.78
N THR A 206 -28.55 -3.11 2.60
CA THR A 206 -29.76 -3.92 2.63
C THR A 206 -30.36 -3.80 1.24
N SER A 207 -30.07 -4.79 0.38
CA SER A 207 -30.80 -4.94 -0.86
C SER A 207 -32.26 -5.04 -0.43
N ALA A 208 -33.07 -4.06 -0.83
CA ALA A 208 -34.52 -4.22 -0.81
C ALA A 208 -34.80 -5.63 -1.37
N ALA A 209 -35.48 -6.45 -0.56
CA ALA A 209 -35.69 -7.86 -0.87
C ALA A 209 -36.18 -8.00 -2.32
N ALA A 210 -35.35 -8.60 -3.17
CA ALA A 210 -35.79 -8.97 -4.50
C ALA A 210 -37.00 -9.90 -4.34
N PRO A 211 -38.09 -9.74 -5.12
CA PRO A 211 -39.24 -10.62 -5.03
C PRO A 211 -38.78 -12.06 -5.23
N THR A 212 -39.13 -12.91 -4.26
CA THR A 212 -38.72 -14.30 -4.17
C THR A 212 -38.94 -15.03 -5.50
N PRO A 213 -37.89 -15.53 -6.18
CA PRO A 213 -38.08 -16.40 -7.34
C PRO A 213 -38.69 -17.71 -6.86
N ALA A 214 -39.72 -18.19 -7.56
CA ALA A 214 -40.29 -19.52 -7.32
C ALA A 214 -39.18 -20.59 -7.39
N PRO A 215 -39.22 -21.63 -6.54
CA PRO A 215 -38.12 -22.58 -6.41
C PRO A 215 -37.89 -23.32 -7.72
N LYS A 216 -36.66 -23.21 -8.26
CA LYS A 216 -36.18 -24.05 -9.36
C LYS A 216 -35.93 -25.47 -8.84
N ALA A 217 -36.40 -26.47 -9.58
CA ALA A 217 -36.16 -27.88 -9.28
C ALA A 217 -34.65 -28.18 -9.18
N PRO A 218 -34.23 -29.10 -8.28
CA PRO A 218 -32.82 -29.36 -8.03
C PRO A 218 -32.14 -29.95 -9.27
N GLY A 219 -31.13 -29.23 -9.79
CA GLY A 219 -30.22 -29.69 -10.84
C GLY A 219 -28.99 -30.38 -10.26
N PHE A 220 -28.41 -31.30 -11.03
CA PHE A 220 -27.33 -32.25 -10.70
C PHE A 220 -25.97 -31.67 -10.22
N GLU A 221 -25.86 -30.39 -9.93
CA GLU A 221 -24.57 -29.73 -9.65
C GLU A 221 -24.04 -29.95 -8.23
N ALA A 222 -24.90 -30.33 -7.28
CA ALA A 222 -24.50 -30.65 -5.91
C ALA A 222 -23.63 -31.93 -5.81
N VAL A 223 -23.63 -32.78 -6.84
CA VAL A 223 -22.87 -34.04 -6.85
C VAL A 223 -21.38 -33.80 -7.16
N PHE A 224 -21.05 -32.74 -7.90
CA PHE A 224 -19.65 -32.46 -8.29
C PHE A 224 -18.84 -31.74 -7.21
N ALA A 225 -19.48 -30.96 -6.34
CA ALA A 225 -18.81 -30.28 -5.23
C ALA A 225 -18.29 -31.26 -4.17
N ILE A 226 -19.00 -32.35 -3.92
CA ILE A 226 -18.61 -33.35 -2.90
C ILE A 226 -17.46 -34.25 -3.41
N ALA A 227 -17.41 -34.55 -4.72
CA ALA A 227 -16.32 -35.32 -5.31
C ALA A 227 -14.98 -34.57 -5.29
N GLY A 228 -14.99 -33.25 -5.45
CA GLY A 228 -13.78 -32.41 -5.40
C GLY A 228 -13.14 -32.36 -4.02
N ILE A 229 -13.93 -32.30 -2.95
CA ILE A 229 -13.44 -32.26 -1.57
C ILE A 229 -12.83 -33.61 -1.16
N LEU A 230 -13.43 -34.73 -1.58
CA LEU A 230 -12.90 -36.07 -1.28
C LEU A 230 -11.57 -36.37 -2.00
N ALA A 231 -11.35 -35.82 -3.20
CA ALA A 231 -10.09 -35.98 -3.93
C ALA A 231 -8.92 -35.23 -3.27
N VAL A 232 -9.17 -34.03 -2.72
CA VAL A 232 -8.17 -33.25 -1.98
C VAL A 232 -7.80 -33.95 -0.66
N VAL A 233 -8.79 -34.49 0.06
CA VAL A 233 -8.55 -35.23 1.31
C VAL A 233 -7.75 -36.52 1.06
N TYR A 234 -8.02 -37.26 -0.02
CA TYR A 234 -7.25 -38.46 -0.39
C TYR A 234 -5.79 -38.14 -0.75
N MET A 235 -5.53 -37.04 -1.48
CA MET A 235 -4.16 -36.61 -1.80
C MET A 235 -3.35 -36.19 -0.57
N VAL A 236 -3.98 -35.49 0.38
CA VAL A 236 -3.31 -35.07 1.63
C VAL A 236 -2.98 -36.27 2.52
N LEU A 237 -3.88 -37.27 2.62
CA LEU A 237 -3.64 -38.48 3.42
C LEU A 237 -2.58 -39.41 2.82
N LYS A 238 -2.44 -39.47 1.48
CA LYS A 238 -1.42 -40.30 0.82
C LYS A 238 0.00 -39.73 0.94
N ARG A 239 0.15 -38.40 1.08
CA ARG A 239 1.46 -37.74 1.17
C ARG A 239 2.10 -37.81 2.57
N ASN A 240 1.30 -38.07 3.60
CA ASN A 240 1.72 -38.13 5.00
C ASN A 240 1.83 -39.57 5.55
N ARG A 241 1.90 -40.57 4.66
CA ARG A 241 2.33 -41.95 4.94
C ARG A 241 3.56 -42.26 4.10
#